data_AF-A0A7X5SCI8-F1
#
_entry.id   AF-A0A7X5SCI8-F1
#
_cell.length_a   1.000
_cell.length_b   1.000
_cell.length_c   1.000
_cell.angle_alpha   90.00
_cell.angle_beta   90.00
_cell.angle_gamma   90.00
#
_symmetry.space_group_name_H-M   'P 1'
#
loop_
_entity.id
_entity.type
_entity.pdbx_description
1 polymer ?
#
loop_
_entity_poly.entity_id
_entity_poly.type
_entity_poly.pdbx_seq_one_letter_code
_entity_poly.pdbx_strand_id
1 'polypeptide(L)'
;QKTFDEALAFGEYVQPMKSDVAGILHDLRRQGKRVLFEGAQGALLDIDHGTYPYVTSSNTTVGGALAGAGVGADSIDYVLGIA
;
A
#
# COMPACT_ATOMS: atom_id res chain seq x y z
N GLN A 1 16.65 -17.52 -20.72
CA GLN A 1 15.30 -17.98 -20.35
C GLN A 1 14.44 -16.72 -20.39
N LYS A 2 13.57 -16.55 -21.39
CA LYS A 2 13.02 -15.21 -21.75
C LYS A 2 12.52 -14.39 -20.56
N THR A 3 11.63 -14.94 -19.73
CA THR A 3 11.07 -14.24 -18.55
C THR A 3 12.13 -13.85 -17.53
N PHE A 4 13.15 -14.69 -17.33
CA PHE A 4 14.26 -14.40 -16.43
C PHE A 4 15.08 -13.22 -16.94
N ASP A 5 15.40 -13.23 -18.24
CA ASP A 5 16.20 -12.18 -18.87
C ASP A 5 15.45 -10.82 -18.84
N GLU A 6 14.13 -10.85 -19.06
CA GLU A 6 13.25 -9.67 -18.95
C GLU A 6 13.15 -9.13 -17.51
N ALA A 7 13.01 -10.01 -16.52
CA ALA A 7 12.93 -9.60 -15.12
C ALA A 7 14.24 -8.95 -14.62
N LEU A 8 15.39 -9.45 -15.07
CA LEU A 8 16.69 -8.85 -14.74
C LEU A 8 16.82 -7.44 -15.34
N ALA A 9 16.45 -7.26 -16.61
CA ALA A 9 16.47 -5.95 -17.25
C ALA A 9 15.52 -4.95 -16.57
N PHE A 10 14.32 -5.40 -16.17
CA PHE A 10 13.39 -4.55 -15.41
C PHE A 10 13.92 -4.20 -14.02
N GLY A 11 14.70 -5.10 -13.40
CA GLY A 11 15.38 -4.85 -12.14
C GLY A 11 16.24 -3.59 -12.17
N GLU A 12 16.97 -3.35 -13.27
CA GLU A 12 17.79 -2.14 -13.43
C GLU A 12 16.94 -0.86 -13.43
N TYR A 13 15.77 -0.91 -14.04
CA TYR A 13 14.82 0.21 -14.08
C TYR A 13 14.22 0.52 -12.70
N VAL A 14 13.90 -0.51 -11.90
CA VAL A 14 13.31 -0.33 -10.55
C VAL A 14 14.36 -0.04 -9.48
N GLN A 15 15.62 -0.44 -9.71
CA GLN A 15 16.71 -0.28 -8.76
C GLN A 15 16.79 1.11 -8.09
N PRO A 16 16.76 2.24 -8.82
CA PRO A 16 16.81 3.57 -8.22
C PRO A 16 15.55 3.99 -7.44
N MET A 17 14.44 3.26 -7.58
CA MET A 17 13.17 3.55 -6.91
C MET A 17 13.03 2.85 -5.55
N LYS A 18 13.90 1.88 -5.25
CA LYS A 18 13.85 1.13 -3.99
C LYS A 18 14.26 2.02 -2.83
N SER A 19 13.49 1.94 -1.74
CA SER A 19 13.82 2.61 -0.49
C SER A 19 13.14 1.93 0.70
N ASP A 20 13.57 2.28 1.90
CA ASP A 20 12.86 1.96 3.14
C ASP A 20 11.64 2.87 3.28
N VAL A 21 10.51 2.43 2.72
CA VAL A 21 9.27 3.19 2.71
C VAL A 21 8.74 3.41 4.13
N ALA A 22 8.79 2.40 5.00
CA ALA A 22 8.29 2.51 6.36
C ALA A 22 9.13 3.54 7.17
N GLY A 23 10.46 3.50 7.04
CA GLY A 23 11.35 4.48 7.63
C GLY A 23 11.08 5.90 7.13
N ILE A 24 10.92 6.09 5.82
CA ILE A 24 10.58 7.39 5.22
C ILE A 24 9.25 7.92 5.79
N LEU A 25 8.20 7.08 5.84
CA LEU A 25 6.90 7.48 6.35
C LEU A 25 6.97 7.85 7.84
N HIS A 26 7.74 7.11 8.63
CA HIS A 26 7.98 7.42 10.03
C HIS A 26 8.63 8.81 10.20
N ASP A 27 9.67 9.09 9.44
CA ASP A 27 10.37 10.38 9.50
C ASP A 27 9.49 11.55 9.02
N LEU A 28 8.72 11.35 7.95
CA LEU A 28 7.76 12.34 7.47
C LEU A 28 6.71 12.68 8.53
N ARG A 29 6.17 11.66 9.22
CA ARG A 29 5.23 11.84 10.32
C ARG A 29 5.87 12.63 11.47
N ARG A 30 7.09 12.27 11.89
CA ARG A 30 7.84 13.00 12.95
C ARG A 30 8.08 14.47 12.60
N GLN A 31 8.26 14.77 11.32
CA GLN A 31 8.42 16.15 10.81
C GLN A 31 7.08 16.90 10.66
N GLY A 32 5.95 16.29 11.03
CA GLY A 32 4.61 16.89 10.87
C GLY A 32 4.20 17.05 9.40
N LYS A 33 4.77 16.26 8.48
CA LYS A 33 4.38 16.28 7.08
C LYS A 33 3.04 15.56 6.90
N ARG A 34 2.31 15.97 5.86
CA ARG A 34 1.04 15.35 5.49
C ARG A 34 1.31 14.23 4.47
N VAL A 35 0.81 13.04 4.76
CA VAL A 35 0.86 11.87 3.88
C VAL A 35 -0.57 11.49 3.53
N LEU A 36 -0.82 11.22 2.25
CA LEU A 36 -2.09 10.69 1.77
C LEU A 36 -1.88 9.25 1.35
N PHE A 37 -2.66 8.34 1.93
CA PHE A 37 -2.74 6.95 1.50
C PHE A 37 -3.89 6.82 0.51
N GLU A 38 -3.56 6.54 -0.75
CA GLU A 38 -4.54 6.26 -1.79
C GLU A 38 -4.93 4.78 -1.73
N GLY A 39 -6.18 4.50 -1.39
CA GLY A 39 -6.71 3.13 -1.35
C GLY A 39 -6.96 2.60 -2.76
N ALA A 40 -6.67 1.31 -2.97
CA ALA A 40 -7.05 0.60 -4.18
C ALA A 40 -8.12 -0.45 -3.89
N GLN A 41 -9.08 -0.43 -4.81
CA GLN A 41 -10.42 -1.00 -4.79
C GLN A 41 -11.33 -0.52 -3.64
N GLY A 42 -12.64 -0.75 -3.85
CA GLY A 42 -13.68 -0.41 -2.87
C GLY A 42 -13.79 -1.45 -1.75
N ALA A 43 -14.42 -1.06 -0.65
CA ALA A 43 -14.55 -1.91 0.55
C ALA A 43 -15.26 -3.25 0.30
N LEU A 44 -16.22 -3.31 -0.64
CA LEU A 44 -16.91 -4.56 -0.97
C LEU A 44 -16.08 -5.55 -1.80
N LEU A 45 -14.88 -5.15 -2.22
CA LEU A 45 -13.90 -6.02 -2.86
C LEU A 45 -12.81 -6.49 -1.88
N ASP A 46 -12.88 -6.15 -0.60
CA ASP A 46 -11.95 -6.62 0.43
C ASP A 46 -11.97 -8.16 0.55
N ILE A 47 -10.81 -8.79 0.74
CA ILE A 47 -10.70 -10.25 0.87
C ILE A 47 -11.48 -10.81 2.06
N ASP A 48 -11.58 -10.06 3.17
CA ASP A 48 -12.22 -10.51 4.40
C ASP A 48 -13.65 -9.96 4.54
N HIS A 49 -13.88 -8.71 4.10
CA HIS A 49 -15.12 -7.97 4.33
C HIS A 49 -15.99 -7.80 3.08
N GLY A 50 -15.49 -8.24 1.91
CA GLY A 50 -16.18 -8.13 0.64
C GLY A 50 -17.14 -9.29 0.35
N THR A 51 -17.65 -9.31 -0.87
CA THR A 51 -18.57 -10.36 -1.35
C THR A 51 -17.83 -11.62 -1.81
N TYR A 52 -17.10 -12.27 -0.90
CA TYR A 52 -16.33 -13.47 -1.20
C TYR A 52 -17.21 -14.55 -1.88
N PRO A 53 -16.75 -15.24 -2.95
CA PRO A 53 -15.40 -15.21 -3.54
C PRO A 53 -15.17 -14.16 -4.62
N TYR A 54 -16.12 -13.26 -4.87
CA TYR A 54 -16.05 -12.22 -5.92
C TYR A 54 -15.38 -10.95 -5.40
N VAL A 55 -14.14 -11.08 -4.93
CA VAL A 55 -13.35 -10.03 -4.27
C VAL A 55 -11.93 -9.98 -4.84
N THR A 56 -11.15 -8.95 -4.47
CA THR A 56 -9.69 -8.98 -4.68
C THR A 56 -9.01 -9.85 -3.61
N SER A 57 -7.74 -10.22 -3.83
CA SER A 57 -6.95 -11.01 -2.89
C SER A 57 -6.26 -10.19 -1.80
N SER A 58 -6.59 -8.90 -1.67
CA SER A 58 -5.98 -7.96 -0.72
C SER A 58 -7.02 -7.28 0.18
N ASN A 59 -6.54 -6.65 1.25
CA ASN A 59 -7.37 -5.78 2.09
C ASN A 59 -7.51 -4.39 1.45
N THR A 60 -8.74 -3.96 1.23
CA THR A 60 -9.09 -2.67 0.62
C THR A 60 -9.60 -1.67 1.67
N THR A 61 -9.77 -2.13 2.90
CA THR A 61 -10.10 -1.30 4.08
C THR A 61 -8.85 -0.63 4.67
N VAL A 62 -9.04 0.19 5.71
CA VAL A 62 -7.95 0.92 6.40
C VAL A 62 -6.80 0.01 6.86
N GLY A 63 -7.08 -1.26 7.18
CA GLY A 63 -6.06 -2.24 7.55
C GLY A 63 -5.00 -2.46 6.47
N GLY A 64 -5.38 -2.33 5.19
CA GLY A 64 -4.44 -2.42 4.07
C GLY A 64 -3.39 -1.31 4.07
N ALA A 65 -3.76 -0.09 4.46
CA ALA A 65 -2.81 1.02 4.60
C ALA A 65 -1.82 0.76 5.75
N LEU A 66 -2.31 0.26 6.89
CA LEU A 66 -1.48 -0.04 8.06
C LEU A 66 -0.44 -1.13 7.76
N ALA A 67 -0.91 -2.29 7.31
CA ALA A 67 -0.05 -3.44 7.04
C ALA A 67 0.81 -3.23 5.78
N GLY A 68 0.25 -2.63 4.73
CA GLY A 68 0.92 -2.44 3.45
C GLY A 68 2.01 -1.35 3.46
N ALA A 69 1.84 -0.31 4.26
CA ALA A 69 2.83 0.77 4.38
C ALA A 69 3.74 0.65 5.62
N GLY A 70 3.46 -0.30 6.52
CA GLY A 70 4.24 -0.51 7.74
C GLY A 70 4.03 0.60 8.77
N VAL A 71 2.81 1.12 8.90
CA VAL A 71 2.48 2.22 9.83
C VAL A 71 1.52 1.75 10.93
N GLY A 72 1.66 2.30 12.13
CA GLY A 72 0.79 2.00 13.27
C GLY A 72 -0.61 2.62 13.12
N ALA A 73 -1.61 2.06 13.79
CA ALA A 73 -2.99 2.55 13.75
C ALA A 73 -3.12 4.01 14.24
N ASP A 74 -2.24 4.43 15.15
CA ASP A 74 -2.13 5.81 15.64
C ASP A 74 -1.62 6.80 14.57
N SER A 75 -1.14 6.30 13.43
CA SER A 75 -0.62 7.10 12.30
C SER A 75 -1.69 7.55 11.31
N ILE A 76 -2.94 7.10 11.47
CA ILE A 76 -4.04 7.47 10.59
C ILE A 76 -4.93 8.49 11.30
N ASP A 77 -4.83 9.75 10.88
CA ASP A 77 -5.56 10.86 11.49
C ASP A 77 -7.00 10.98 10.96
N TYR A 78 -7.22 10.60 9.70
CA TYR A 78 -8.50 10.79 9.01
C TYR A 78 -8.70 9.74 7.91
N VAL A 79 -9.93 9.25 7.77
CA VAL A 79 -10.34 8.32 6.71
C VAL A 79 -11.52 8.95 5.96
N LEU A 80 -11.34 9.14 4.65
CA LEU A 80 -12.38 9.63 3.74
C LEU A 80 -12.96 8.46 2.95
N GLY A 81 -14.24 8.14 3.18
CA GLY A 81 -14.98 7.18 2.36
C GLY A 81 -15.51 7.84 1.09
N ILE A 82 -15.32 7.18 -0.06
CA ILE A 82 -15.88 7.57 -1.36
C ILE A 82 -16.99 6.57 -1.71
N ALA A 83 -18.18 7.06 -2.05
CA ALA A 83 -19.37 6.26 -2.34
C ALA A 83 -20.09 6.74 -3.60
#